data_AF-A0AAN7HA64-F1
#
_entry.id   AF-A0AAN7HA64-F1
#
_cell.length_a   1.000
_cell.length_b   1.000
_cell.length_c   1.000
_cell.angle_alpha   90.00
_cell.angle_beta   90.00
_cell.angle_gamma   90.00
#
_symmetry.space_group_name_H-M   'P 1'
#
loop_
_entity.id
_entity.type
_entity.pdbx_description
1 polymer ?
#
loop_
_entity_poly.entity_id
_entity_poly.type
_entity_poly.pdbx_seq_one_letter_code
_entity_poly.pdbx_strand_id
1 'polypeptide(L)'
;MRQNGIDQPRVGDAITAVGPASQYRPKNTASVYEPKQEEFREFCRRKQYCDGDTVTEDKLLLFLVEDVANRPLKTKSPKADDGVPQENTRLAWRSVRCYITALTDLYRTQKALGINAHPSPREDNVREYLKTLQRRDAQQDKANYADKGRDTLLDGYNEQEFERVCRELWARGAGSPECHLRTLADLLLGHYMLARGGDRRNAELSNLFTFEFAGEGPTRCMPLIFTTRAGKQNQHSRLETAGALRNRRPHICLLSGLAFYLLCRWDLSNEPFPDFSQRPA
;
A
#
# COMPACT_ATOMS: atom_id res chain seq x y z
N MET A 1 44.48 37.32 -6.07
CA MET A 1 43.19 37.30 -6.81
C MET A 1 43.08 35.97 -7.54
N ARG A 2 42.34 35.00 -6.99
CA ARG A 2 41.96 33.76 -7.68
C ARG A 2 40.44 33.73 -7.71
N GLN A 3 39.87 33.92 -8.88
CA GLN A 3 38.43 33.77 -9.12
C GLN A 3 38.13 32.27 -9.15
N ASN A 4 37.42 31.77 -8.14
CA ASN A 4 36.81 30.44 -8.18
C ASN A 4 35.47 30.59 -8.90
N GLY A 5 35.43 30.21 -10.18
CA GLY A 5 34.19 30.03 -10.92
C GLY A 5 33.43 28.83 -10.33
N ILE A 6 32.27 29.10 -9.74
CA ILE A 6 31.29 28.07 -9.41
C ILE A 6 30.67 27.66 -10.74
N ASP A 7 31.10 26.52 -11.26
CA ASP A 7 30.53 25.92 -12.47
C ASP A 7 29.06 25.57 -12.15
N GLN A 8 28.13 26.27 -12.80
CA GLN A 8 26.71 25.96 -12.68
C GLN A 8 26.46 24.61 -13.37
N PRO A 9 25.70 23.69 -12.75
CA PRO A 9 25.43 22.39 -13.37
C PRO A 9 24.70 22.59 -14.70
N ARG A 10 25.26 22.02 -15.77
CA ARG A 10 24.71 22.10 -17.12
C ARG A 10 23.39 21.33 -17.16
N VAL A 11 22.39 21.91 -17.82
CA VAL A 11 21.03 21.36 -17.99
C VAL A 11 21.03 19.90 -18.53
N GLY A 12 22.10 19.48 -19.20
CA GLY A 12 22.29 18.11 -19.67
C GLY A 12 22.45 17.04 -18.57
N ASP A 13 22.97 17.39 -17.40
CA ASP A 13 23.25 16.41 -16.33
C ASP A 13 21.97 15.99 -15.58
N ALA A 14 20.94 16.84 -15.58
CA ALA A 14 19.63 16.53 -15.00
C ALA A 14 18.83 15.52 -15.85
N ILE A 15 19.02 15.53 -17.18
CA ILE A 15 18.30 14.64 -18.10
C ILE A 15 18.77 13.19 -17.93
N THR A 16 20.06 12.98 -17.66
CA THR A 16 20.67 11.66 -17.44
C THR A 16 20.22 11.01 -16.12
N ALA A 17 19.84 11.82 -15.11
CA ALA A 17 19.42 11.34 -13.80
C ALA A 17 17.94 10.91 -13.71
N VAL A 18 17.09 11.29 -14.68
CA VAL A 18 15.63 11.01 -14.62
C VAL A 18 15.19 9.85 -15.53
N GLY A 19 15.97 9.50 -16.55
CA GLY A 19 15.80 8.24 -17.30
C GLY A 19 15.58 6.97 -16.46
N PRO A 20 16.17 6.83 -15.24
CA PRO A 20 15.94 5.67 -14.38
C PRO A 20 14.62 5.69 -13.60
N ALA A 21 13.96 6.84 -13.40
CA ALA A 21 12.81 6.95 -12.49
C ALA A 21 11.59 6.13 -12.97
N SER A 22 11.44 5.97 -14.28
CA SER A 22 10.42 5.08 -14.86
C SER A 22 10.74 3.60 -14.64
N GLN A 23 12.02 3.21 -14.60
CA GLN A 23 12.47 1.82 -14.42
C GLN A 23 12.33 1.35 -12.97
N TYR A 24 12.43 2.27 -12.00
CA TYR A 24 12.27 1.97 -10.56
C TYR A 24 10.82 2.07 -10.07
N ARG A 25 9.85 2.32 -10.95
CA ARG A 25 8.44 2.41 -10.56
C ARG A 25 7.91 1.02 -10.16
N PRO A 26 7.20 0.90 -9.03
CA PRO A 26 6.51 -0.35 -8.70
C PRO A 26 5.53 -0.74 -9.81
N LYS A 27 5.57 -2.00 -10.27
CA LYS A 27 4.72 -2.54 -11.35
C LYS A 27 3.24 -2.21 -11.15
N ASN A 28 2.74 -2.31 -9.92
CA ASN A 28 1.35 -1.99 -9.59
C ASN A 28 1.01 -0.51 -9.73
N THR A 29 1.96 0.40 -9.54
CA THR A 29 1.72 1.83 -9.76
C THR A 29 1.66 2.13 -11.26
N ALA A 30 2.54 1.50 -12.06
CA ALA A 30 2.50 1.60 -13.52
C ALA A 30 1.15 1.12 -14.08
N SER A 31 0.71 -0.09 -13.71
CA SER A 31 -0.55 -0.66 -14.19
C SER A 31 -1.80 0.16 -13.79
N VAL A 32 -1.75 0.90 -12.68
CA VAL A 32 -2.86 1.77 -12.26
C VAL A 32 -2.84 3.13 -12.98
N TYR A 33 -1.64 3.65 -13.30
CA TYR A 33 -1.47 4.98 -13.89
C TYR A 33 -1.62 4.96 -15.41
N GLU A 34 -1.06 3.96 -16.09
CA GLU A 34 -1.07 3.86 -17.55
C GLU A 34 -2.47 4.02 -18.17
N PRO A 35 -3.52 3.31 -17.70
CA PRO A 35 -4.87 3.50 -18.27
C PRO A 35 -5.41 4.92 -18.09
N LYS A 36 -5.04 5.61 -17.01
CA LYS A 36 -5.50 6.97 -16.71
C LYS A 36 -4.77 8.00 -17.55
N GLN A 37 -3.48 7.76 -17.79
CA GLN A 37 -2.67 8.55 -18.70
C GLN A 37 -3.17 8.39 -20.14
N GLU A 38 -3.54 7.18 -20.54
CA GLU A 38 -4.08 6.94 -21.89
C GLU A 38 -5.45 7.61 -22.11
N GLU A 39 -6.36 7.52 -21.14
CA GLU A 39 -7.63 8.26 -21.20
C GLU A 39 -7.42 9.78 -21.38
N PHE A 40 -6.38 10.34 -20.76
CA PHE A 40 -6.03 11.75 -20.94
C PHE A 40 -5.43 12.04 -22.34
N ARG A 41 -4.60 11.14 -22.87
CA ARG A 41 -4.08 11.27 -24.25
C ARG A 41 -5.22 11.23 -25.27
N GLU A 42 -6.18 10.33 -25.09
CA GLU A 42 -7.39 10.25 -25.90
C GLU A 42 -8.21 11.55 -25.82
N PHE A 43 -8.40 12.09 -24.61
CA PHE A 43 -9.04 13.39 -24.42
C PHE A 43 -8.32 14.51 -25.18
N CYS A 44 -6.99 14.59 -25.08
CA CYS A 44 -6.20 15.59 -25.79
C CYS A 44 -6.28 15.43 -27.32
N ARG A 45 -6.25 14.19 -27.82
CA ARG A 45 -6.45 13.88 -29.25
C ARG A 45 -7.83 14.33 -29.73
N ARG A 46 -8.88 14.08 -28.94
CA ARG A 46 -10.26 14.48 -29.26
C ARG A 46 -10.47 16.00 -29.24
N LYS A 47 -9.81 16.71 -28.32
CA LYS A 47 -9.85 18.18 -28.23
C LYS A 47 -8.92 18.88 -29.24
N GLN A 48 -8.07 18.12 -29.94
CA GLN A 48 -7.14 18.62 -30.97
C GLN A 48 -6.19 19.71 -30.46
N TYR A 49 -5.67 19.57 -29.24
CA TYR A 49 -4.70 20.54 -28.70
C TYR A 49 -3.40 20.55 -29.51
N CYS A 50 -2.88 21.75 -29.82
CA CYS A 50 -1.69 21.93 -30.65
C CYS A 50 -0.41 21.37 -30.00
N ASP A 51 -0.30 21.44 -28.68
CA ASP A 51 0.78 20.91 -27.85
C ASP A 51 0.53 19.46 -27.41
N GLY A 52 -0.42 18.77 -28.07
CA GLY A 52 -0.69 17.35 -27.88
C GLY A 52 -1.10 16.99 -26.44
N ASP A 53 -0.47 15.95 -25.91
CA ASP A 53 -0.74 15.40 -24.57
C ASP A 53 0.07 16.08 -23.45
N THR A 54 0.67 17.25 -23.72
CA THR A 54 1.32 18.07 -22.70
C THR A 54 0.34 18.38 -21.57
N VAL A 55 0.70 17.98 -20.35
CA VAL A 55 -0.16 18.14 -19.17
C VAL A 55 -0.06 19.57 -18.64
N THR A 56 -1.18 20.29 -18.67
CA THR A 56 -1.34 21.60 -18.03
C THR A 56 -2.43 21.56 -16.97
N GLU A 57 -2.48 22.55 -16.07
CA GLU A 57 -3.55 22.62 -15.06
C GLU A 57 -4.93 22.69 -15.73
N ASP A 58 -5.11 23.55 -16.74
CA ASP A 58 -6.38 23.75 -17.43
C ASP A 58 -6.86 22.49 -18.15
N LYS A 59 -5.98 21.81 -18.88
CA LYS A 59 -6.31 20.54 -19.54
C LYS A 59 -6.68 19.47 -18.53
N LEU A 60 -5.93 19.38 -17.44
CA LEU A 60 -6.22 18.43 -16.37
C LEU A 60 -7.58 18.73 -15.76
N LEU A 61 -7.86 19.97 -15.37
CA LEU A 61 -9.13 20.34 -14.77
C LEU A 61 -10.30 20.06 -15.72
N LEU A 62 -10.19 20.45 -16.99
CA LEU A 62 -11.23 20.23 -17.99
C LEU A 62 -11.49 18.73 -18.20
N PHE A 63 -10.43 17.93 -18.30
CA PHE A 63 -10.54 16.47 -18.38
C PHE A 63 -11.24 15.88 -17.15
N LEU A 64 -10.90 16.35 -15.94
CA LEU A 64 -11.54 15.87 -14.71
C LEU A 64 -13.03 16.21 -14.65
N VAL A 65 -13.44 17.38 -15.16
CA VAL A 65 -14.83 17.83 -15.17
C VAL A 65 -15.64 17.12 -16.24
N GLU A 66 -15.15 17.08 -17.48
CA GLU A 66 -15.90 16.54 -18.62
C GLU A 66 -15.93 15.00 -18.64
N ASP A 67 -14.77 14.36 -18.41
CA ASP A 67 -14.58 12.95 -18.76
C ASP A 67 -14.45 12.01 -17.55
N VAL A 68 -14.16 12.54 -16.35
CA VAL A 68 -13.85 11.72 -15.17
C VAL A 68 -14.90 11.82 -14.07
N ALA A 69 -15.11 13.00 -13.49
CA ALA A 69 -15.92 13.14 -12.27
C ALA A 69 -17.43 12.95 -12.53
N ASN A 70 -17.89 13.36 -13.71
CA ASN A 70 -19.31 13.41 -14.06
C ASN A 70 -19.79 12.23 -14.92
N ARG A 71 -18.90 11.31 -15.30
CA ARG A 71 -19.30 10.11 -16.04
C ARG A 71 -19.91 9.06 -15.10
N PRO A 72 -20.86 8.24 -15.59
CA PRO A 72 -21.27 7.02 -14.93
C PRO A 72 -20.10 6.07 -14.67
N LEU A 73 -20.21 5.22 -13.66
CA LEU A 73 -19.26 4.15 -13.46
C LEU A 73 -19.26 3.18 -14.66
N LYS A 74 -18.06 2.88 -15.17
CA LYS A 74 -17.86 1.91 -16.27
C LYS A 74 -18.33 0.50 -15.89
N THR A 75 -18.31 0.17 -14.60
CA THR A 75 -18.77 -1.12 -14.05
C THR A 75 -19.65 -0.87 -12.81
N LYS A 76 -20.62 -1.75 -12.56
CA LYS A 76 -21.43 -1.68 -11.34
C LYS A 76 -20.48 -1.79 -10.14
N SER A 77 -20.58 -0.84 -9.20
CA SER A 77 -19.82 -0.93 -7.95
C SER A 77 -20.40 -2.08 -7.11
N PRO A 78 -19.57 -2.99 -6.59
CA PRO A 78 -20.02 -3.99 -5.62
C PRO A 78 -20.59 -3.35 -4.34
N LYS A 79 -20.25 -2.08 -4.08
CA LYS A 79 -20.73 -1.29 -2.94
C LYS A 79 -21.90 -0.36 -3.30
N ALA A 80 -22.46 -0.45 -4.52
CA ALA A 80 -23.66 0.33 -4.86
C ALA A 80 -24.90 -0.37 -4.26
N ASP A 81 -25.77 0.40 -3.61
CA ASP A 81 -27.09 -0.09 -3.19
C ASP A 81 -27.87 -0.58 -4.41
N ASP A 82 -28.60 -1.69 -4.23
CA ASP A 82 -29.37 -2.33 -5.31
C ASP A 82 -30.45 -1.43 -5.93
N GLY A 83 -30.81 -0.33 -5.27
CA GLY A 83 -31.77 0.67 -5.74
C GLY A 83 -31.19 1.84 -6.55
N VAL A 84 -29.86 1.97 -6.70
CA VAL A 84 -29.25 3.09 -7.42
C VAL A 84 -28.90 2.68 -8.86
N PRO A 85 -29.52 3.30 -9.89
CA PRO A 85 -29.13 3.05 -11.28
C PRO A 85 -27.64 3.31 -11.52
N GLN A 86 -26.98 2.42 -12.26
CA GLN A 86 -25.54 2.54 -12.57
C GLN A 86 -25.22 3.88 -13.25
N GLU A 87 -26.13 4.36 -14.09
CA GLU A 87 -26.10 5.65 -14.78
C GLU A 87 -26.06 6.88 -13.85
N ASN A 88 -26.45 6.72 -12.58
CA ASN A 88 -26.41 7.77 -11.56
C ASN A 88 -25.21 7.62 -10.61
N THR A 89 -24.47 6.51 -10.68
CA THR A 89 -23.30 6.32 -9.84
C THR A 89 -22.09 7.00 -10.47
N ARG A 90 -21.49 7.94 -9.75
CA ARG A 90 -20.33 8.72 -10.18
C ARG A 90 -19.05 8.23 -9.50
N LEU A 91 -17.90 8.60 -10.05
CA LEU A 91 -16.62 8.32 -9.41
C LEU A 91 -16.50 9.11 -8.09
N ALA A 92 -16.13 8.41 -7.02
CA ALA A 92 -15.78 9.02 -5.74
C ALA A 92 -14.51 9.90 -5.88
N TRP A 93 -14.40 10.92 -5.03
CA TRP A 93 -13.28 11.87 -5.04
C TRP A 93 -11.92 11.17 -4.94
N ARG A 94 -11.85 10.03 -4.25
CA ARG A 94 -10.64 9.21 -4.11
C ARG A 94 -10.15 8.68 -5.46
N SER A 95 -11.07 8.26 -6.31
CA SER A 95 -10.77 7.78 -7.66
C SER A 95 -10.32 8.93 -8.57
N VAL A 96 -10.97 10.09 -8.47
CA VAL A 96 -10.55 11.32 -9.19
C VAL A 96 -9.15 11.75 -8.75
N ARG A 97 -8.82 11.66 -7.46
CA ARG A 97 -7.46 11.90 -6.95
C ARG A 97 -6.41 10.96 -7.58
N CYS A 98 -6.78 9.71 -7.89
CA CYS A 98 -5.87 8.80 -8.58
C CYS A 98 -5.57 9.26 -10.01
N TYR A 99 -6.53 9.86 -10.73
CA TYR A 99 -6.28 10.51 -12.03
C TYR A 99 -5.33 11.69 -11.89
N ILE A 100 -5.58 12.59 -10.94
CA ILE A 100 -4.68 13.73 -10.66
C ILE A 100 -3.26 13.23 -10.41
N THR A 101 -3.10 12.18 -9.61
CA THR A 101 -1.77 11.65 -9.27
C THR A 101 -1.09 11.01 -10.49
N ALA A 102 -1.83 10.24 -11.30
CA ALA A 102 -1.31 9.63 -12.52
C ALA A 102 -0.90 10.67 -13.57
N LEU A 103 -1.63 11.79 -13.68
CA LEU A 103 -1.32 12.86 -14.62
C LEU A 103 -0.24 13.82 -14.10
N THR A 104 -0.16 14.02 -12.79
CA THR A 104 1.01 14.69 -12.16
C THR A 104 2.28 13.88 -12.41
N ASP A 105 2.18 12.55 -12.40
CA ASP A 105 3.28 11.66 -12.74
C ASP A 105 3.69 11.78 -14.21
N LEU A 106 2.73 11.79 -15.14
CA LEU A 106 3.00 12.05 -16.57
C LEU A 106 3.68 13.42 -16.77
N TYR A 107 3.18 14.46 -16.09
CA TYR A 107 3.78 15.80 -16.09
C TYR A 107 5.25 15.77 -15.65
N ARG A 108 5.59 15.04 -14.57
CA ARG A 108 6.98 14.94 -14.10
C ARG A 108 7.89 14.30 -15.14
N THR A 109 7.41 13.28 -15.85
CA THR A 109 8.14 12.68 -16.97
C THR A 109 8.33 13.68 -18.11
N GLN A 110 7.27 14.39 -18.52
CA GLN A 110 7.37 15.42 -19.57
C GLN A 110 8.31 16.57 -19.19
N LYS A 111 8.31 16.98 -17.91
CA LYS A 111 9.17 18.04 -17.37
C LYS A 111 10.63 17.63 -17.40
N ALA A 112 10.92 16.39 -17.00
CA ALA A 112 12.28 15.85 -17.00
C ALA A 112 12.86 15.65 -18.40
N LEU A 113 12.01 15.33 -19.39
CA LEU A 113 12.40 15.24 -20.80
C LEU A 113 12.51 16.63 -21.47
N GLY A 114 12.22 17.72 -20.76
CA GLY A 114 12.23 19.08 -21.32
C GLY A 114 11.08 19.38 -22.28
N ILE A 115 10.06 18.52 -22.36
CA ILE A 115 8.90 18.67 -23.27
C ILE A 115 7.91 19.69 -22.70
N ASN A 116 7.74 19.73 -21.38
CA ASN A 116 6.72 20.55 -20.73
C ASN A 116 7.32 21.73 -19.95
N ALA A 117 7.08 22.96 -20.40
CA ALA A 117 7.56 24.17 -19.72
C ALA A 117 6.62 24.70 -18.62
N HIS A 118 5.40 24.19 -18.52
CA HIS A 118 4.36 24.70 -17.62
C HIS A 118 4.67 24.43 -16.13
N PRO A 119 4.03 25.20 -15.21
CA PRO A 119 4.01 24.88 -13.79
C PRO A 119 3.35 23.53 -13.51
N SER A 120 3.41 23.07 -12.26
CA SER A 120 2.76 21.82 -11.86
C SER A 120 1.27 21.87 -12.24
N PRO A 121 0.66 20.78 -12.70
CA PRO A 121 -0.78 20.76 -12.99
C PRO A 121 -1.63 20.62 -11.72
N ARG A 122 -0.98 20.48 -10.56
CA ARG A 122 -1.62 20.29 -9.25
C ARG A 122 -1.52 21.57 -8.40
N GLU A 123 -1.89 22.69 -9.00
CA GLU A 123 -1.98 23.99 -8.33
C GLU A 123 -3.41 24.19 -7.77
N ASP A 124 -3.82 25.45 -7.60
CA ASP A 124 -4.98 25.83 -6.80
C ASP A 124 -6.31 25.33 -7.38
N ASN A 125 -6.51 25.37 -8.70
CA ASN A 125 -7.81 25.06 -9.30
C ASN A 125 -8.16 23.57 -9.19
N VAL A 126 -7.20 22.70 -9.51
CA VAL A 126 -7.38 21.25 -9.38
C VAL A 126 -7.55 20.85 -7.91
N ARG A 127 -6.85 21.54 -7.00
CA ARG A 127 -6.99 21.31 -5.56
C ARG A 127 -8.35 21.76 -5.04
N GLU A 128 -8.85 22.90 -5.49
CA GLU A 128 -10.17 23.41 -5.13
C GLU A 128 -11.28 22.50 -5.66
N TYR A 129 -11.19 22.09 -6.93
CA TYR A 129 -12.13 21.12 -7.51
C TYR A 129 -12.13 19.79 -6.75
N LEU A 130 -10.98 19.31 -6.27
CA LEU A 130 -10.96 18.12 -5.44
C LEU A 130 -11.71 18.32 -4.10
N LYS A 131 -11.64 19.51 -3.50
CA LYS A 131 -12.40 19.84 -2.28
C LYS A 131 -13.90 19.89 -2.55
N THR A 132 -14.34 20.36 -3.71
CA THR A 132 -15.78 20.34 -4.05
C THR A 132 -16.31 18.91 -4.15
N LEU A 133 -15.56 18.00 -4.78
CA LEU A 133 -15.90 16.58 -4.83
C LEU A 133 -15.92 15.90 -3.45
N GLN A 134 -14.99 16.27 -2.57
CA GLN A 134 -15.00 15.79 -1.17
C GLN A 134 -16.26 16.21 -0.43
N ARG A 135 -16.70 17.48 -0.60
CA ARG A 135 -17.94 17.98 -0.01
C ARG A 135 -19.17 17.28 -0.57
N ARG A 136 -19.21 17.06 -1.90
CA ARG A 136 -20.28 16.31 -2.58
C ARG A 136 -20.42 14.91 -2.00
N ASP A 137 -19.33 14.16 -1.94
CA ASP A 137 -19.36 12.77 -1.45
C ASP A 137 -19.76 12.72 0.04
N ALA A 138 -19.26 13.65 0.87
CA ALA A 138 -19.65 13.73 2.28
C ALA A 138 -21.13 14.10 2.49
N GLN A 139 -21.69 14.97 1.63
CA GLN A 139 -23.12 15.29 1.65
C GLN A 139 -23.97 14.08 1.25
N GLN A 140 -23.53 13.33 0.23
CA GLN A 140 -24.20 12.11 -0.19
C GLN A 140 -24.17 11.02 0.90
N ASP A 141 -23.02 10.81 1.53
CA ASP A 141 -22.88 9.88 2.66
C ASP A 141 -23.81 10.27 3.82
N LYS A 142 -23.91 11.57 4.13
CA LYS A 142 -24.83 12.07 5.15
C LYS A 142 -26.30 11.85 4.78
N ALA A 143 -26.68 12.14 3.53
CA ALA A 143 -28.05 11.97 3.05
C ALA A 143 -28.49 10.50 3.07
N ASN A 144 -27.55 9.59 2.81
CA ASN A 144 -27.78 8.15 2.78
C ASN A 144 -27.63 7.48 4.16
N TYR A 145 -27.43 8.25 5.24
CA TYR A 145 -27.17 7.71 6.58
C TYR A 145 -26.05 6.66 6.60
N ALA A 146 -25.01 6.87 5.80
CA ALA A 146 -23.88 5.95 5.71
C ALA A 146 -23.28 5.72 7.11
N ASP A 147 -23.04 4.45 7.44
CA ASP A 147 -22.44 4.08 8.71
C ASP A 147 -21.08 4.79 8.90
N LYS A 148 -20.92 5.47 10.04
CA LYS A 148 -19.68 6.18 10.40
C LYS A 148 -18.58 5.21 10.87
N GLY A 149 -18.96 4.00 11.28
CA GLY A 149 -18.06 2.91 11.67
C GLY A 149 -17.48 2.12 10.49
N ARG A 150 -18.06 2.22 9.29
CA ARG A 150 -17.58 1.51 8.09
C ARG A 150 -16.14 1.89 7.74
N ASP A 151 -15.34 0.93 7.29
CA ASP A 151 -13.92 1.12 6.97
C ASP A 151 -13.09 1.70 8.16
N THR A 152 -13.55 1.53 9.42
CA THR A 152 -12.81 1.93 10.65
C THR A 152 -12.34 0.70 11.44
N LEU A 153 -11.72 0.92 12.61
CA LEU A 153 -11.35 -0.17 13.53
C LEU A 153 -12.56 -0.98 14.02
N LEU A 154 -13.76 -0.41 13.96
CA LEU A 154 -15.01 -1.09 14.34
C LEU A 154 -15.51 -2.08 13.28
N ASP A 155 -14.96 -2.03 12.05
CA ASP A 155 -15.25 -2.95 10.95
C ASP A 155 -14.34 -4.21 10.99
N GLY A 156 -13.50 -4.32 12.01
CA GLY A 156 -12.64 -5.47 12.26
C GLY A 156 -13.27 -6.51 13.20
N TYR A 157 -12.55 -7.59 13.46
CA TYR A 157 -12.94 -8.54 14.50
C TYR A 157 -12.75 -7.92 15.89
N ASN A 158 -13.62 -8.28 16.83
CA ASN A 158 -13.36 -8.07 18.25
C ASN A 158 -12.42 -9.16 18.81
N GLU A 159 -12.01 -9.02 20.07
CA GLU A 159 -11.07 -9.95 20.71
C GLU A 159 -11.61 -11.39 20.83
N GLN A 160 -12.91 -11.55 21.05
CA GLN A 160 -13.56 -12.86 21.15
C GLN A 160 -13.64 -13.53 19.79
N GLU A 161 -13.96 -12.76 18.74
CA GLU A 161 -13.97 -13.23 17.36
C GLU A 161 -12.57 -13.61 16.89
N PHE A 162 -11.56 -12.81 17.23
CA PHE A 162 -10.15 -13.12 16.97
C PHE A 162 -9.75 -14.45 17.61
N GLU A 163 -10.04 -14.59 18.91
CA GLU A 163 -9.79 -15.82 19.65
C GLU A 163 -10.50 -17.02 19.04
N ARG A 164 -11.76 -16.86 18.60
CA ARG A 164 -12.51 -17.92 17.93
C ARG A 164 -11.83 -18.36 16.64
N VAL A 165 -11.36 -17.41 15.82
CA VAL A 165 -10.62 -17.72 14.58
C VAL A 165 -9.32 -18.48 14.90
N CYS A 166 -8.55 -18.03 15.88
CA CYS A 166 -7.33 -18.74 16.29
C CYS A 166 -7.63 -20.16 16.77
N ARG A 167 -8.66 -20.35 17.60
CA ARG A 167 -9.08 -21.68 18.10
C ARG A 167 -9.50 -22.62 16.96
N GLU A 168 -10.22 -22.11 15.96
CA GLU A 168 -10.58 -22.90 14.78
C GLU A 168 -9.36 -23.36 13.98
N LEU A 169 -8.35 -22.48 13.83
CA LEU A 169 -7.09 -22.85 13.17
C LEU A 169 -6.34 -23.92 13.96
N TRP A 170 -6.34 -23.85 15.30
CA TRP A 170 -5.77 -24.91 16.15
C TRP A 170 -6.52 -26.24 15.98
N ALA A 171 -7.86 -26.22 16.05
CA ALA A 171 -8.69 -27.42 16.00
C ALA A 171 -8.57 -28.17 14.66
N ARG A 172 -8.51 -27.43 13.55
CA ARG A 172 -8.38 -28.01 12.20
C ARG A 172 -6.98 -28.51 11.87
N GLY A 173 -6.02 -28.26 12.75
CA GLY A 173 -4.66 -28.79 12.62
C GLY A 173 -4.57 -30.32 12.65
N ALA A 174 -5.60 -31.04 13.10
CA ALA A 174 -5.56 -32.51 13.17
C ALA A 174 -5.51 -33.21 11.79
N GLY A 175 -6.06 -32.60 10.74
CA GLY A 175 -6.10 -33.21 9.39
C GLY A 175 -5.04 -32.68 8.42
N SER A 176 -4.63 -31.42 8.58
CA SER A 176 -3.54 -30.79 7.80
C SER A 176 -2.86 -29.74 8.68
N PRO A 177 -1.98 -30.15 9.61
CA PRO A 177 -1.47 -29.28 10.67
C PRO A 177 -0.69 -28.09 10.12
N GLU A 178 0.17 -28.33 9.14
CA GLU A 178 1.09 -27.33 8.62
C GLU A 178 0.36 -26.10 8.04
N CYS A 179 -0.65 -26.31 7.20
CA CYS A 179 -1.33 -25.19 6.53
C CYS A 179 -2.10 -24.31 7.53
N HIS A 180 -2.71 -24.91 8.55
CA HIS A 180 -3.46 -24.19 9.58
C HIS A 180 -2.53 -23.48 10.55
N LEU A 181 -1.43 -24.12 10.99
CA LEU A 181 -0.42 -23.51 11.84
C LEU A 181 0.31 -22.37 11.13
N ARG A 182 0.64 -22.52 9.84
CA ARG A 182 1.18 -21.43 9.00
C ARG A 182 0.23 -20.25 8.93
N THR A 183 -1.06 -20.51 8.71
CA THR A 183 -2.09 -19.47 8.64
C THR A 183 -2.27 -18.77 9.99
N LEU A 184 -2.23 -19.54 11.09
CA LEU A 184 -2.26 -19.01 12.45
C LEU A 184 -1.07 -18.10 12.72
N ALA A 185 0.15 -18.53 12.38
CA ALA A 185 1.35 -17.72 12.54
C ALA A 185 1.28 -16.42 11.73
N ASP A 186 0.83 -16.45 10.46
CA ASP A 186 0.65 -15.25 9.63
C ASP A 186 -0.40 -14.29 10.23
N LEU A 187 -1.53 -14.82 10.72
CA LEU A 187 -2.58 -14.03 11.36
C LEU A 187 -2.05 -13.35 12.64
N LEU A 188 -1.33 -14.09 13.49
CA LEU A 188 -0.76 -13.58 14.74
C LEU A 188 0.33 -12.53 14.49
N LEU A 189 1.17 -12.73 13.46
CA LEU A 189 2.16 -11.72 13.02
C LEU A 189 1.46 -10.45 12.56
N GLY A 190 0.37 -10.59 11.80
CA GLY A 190 -0.44 -9.45 11.37
C GLY A 190 -1.10 -8.70 12.52
N HIS A 191 -1.63 -9.43 13.50
CA HIS A 191 -2.36 -8.85 14.62
C HIS A 191 -1.43 -8.17 15.63
N TYR A 192 -0.42 -8.87 16.13
CA TYR A 192 0.42 -8.35 17.22
C TYR A 192 1.54 -7.43 16.76
N MET A 193 2.11 -7.67 15.58
CA MET A 193 3.20 -6.83 15.06
C MET A 193 2.71 -5.77 14.08
N LEU A 194 1.41 -5.74 13.77
CA LEU A 194 0.82 -4.87 12.74
C LEU A 194 1.55 -4.98 11.38
N ALA A 195 2.16 -6.14 11.15
CA ALA A 195 2.99 -6.38 9.97
C ALA A 195 2.11 -6.49 8.73
N ARG A 196 2.49 -5.81 7.66
CA ARG A 196 1.76 -5.85 6.39
C ARG A 196 1.95 -7.21 5.74
N GLY A 197 0.95 -7.68 5.00
CA GLY A 197 1.03 -8.99 4.35
C GLY A 197 2.22 -9.16 3.40
N GLY A 198 2.73 -8.07 2.80
CA GLY A 198 3.96 -8.12 2.01
C GLY A 198 5.19 -8.43 2.87
N ASP A 199 5.30 -7.79 4.03
CA ASP A 199 6.43 -7.94 4.94
C ASP A 199 6.39 -9.32 5.62
N ARG A 200 5.19 -9.80 5.98
CA ARG A 200 5.00 -11.15 6.56
C ARG A 200 5.37 -12.28 5.59
N ARG A 201 5.00 -12.17 4.32
CA ARG A 201 5.34 -13.18 3.30
C ARG A 201 6.82 -13.23 2.94
N ASN A 202 7.50 -12.10 3.07
CA ASN A 202 8.93 -11.99 2.83
C ASN A 202 9.75 -12.15 4.11
N ALA A 203 9.11 -12.45 5.25
CA ALA A 203 9.81 -12.62 6.51
C ALA A 203 10.67 -13.89 6.44
N GLU A 204 11.96 -13.72 6.68
CA GLU A 204 12.91 -14.81 6.83
C GLU A 204 13.09 -15.17 8.30
N LEU A 205 13.56 -16.39 8.56
CA LEU A 205 13.93 -16.79 9.92
C LEU A 205 15.02 -15.86 10.51
N SER A 206 15.93 -15.38 9.66
CA SER A 206 16.99 -14.42 9.99
C SER A 206 16.44 -13.06 10.48
N ASN A 207 15.19 -12.73 10.15
CA ASN A 207 14.53 -11.50 10.56
C ASN A 207 13.92 -11.60 11.96
N LEU A 208 13.86 -12.80 12.53
CA LEU A 208 13.24 -13.10 13.80
C LEU A 208 14.33 -13.40 14.83
N PHE A 209 14.26 -12.74 15.98
CA PHE A 209 15.14 -13.04 17.10
C PHE A 209 14.45 -12.76 18.42
N THR A 210 15.04 -13.25 19.49
CA THR A 210 14.58 -13.02 20.85
C THR A 210 15.78 -12.69 21.73
N PHE A 211 15.59 -11.78 22.68
CA PHE A 211 16.57 -11.47 23.70
C PHE A 211 15.84 -11.17 25.01
N GLU A 212 16.56 -11.24 26.12
CA GLU A 212 15.95 -11.06 27.43
C GLU A 212 15.67 -9.58 27.72
N PHE A 213 14.42 -9.29 28.06
CA PHE A 213 14.00 -7.99 28.58
C PHE A 213 14.05 -8.07 30.11
N ALA A 214 15.21 -7.74 30.67
CA ALA A 214 15.43 -7.78 32.11
C ALA A 214 14.50 -6.77 32.82
N GLY A 215 13.87 -7.20 33.92
CA GLY A 215 12.98 -6.36 34.73
C GLY A 215 11.52 -6.25 34.24
N GLU A 216 11.17 -6.85 33.10
CA GLU A 216 9.80 -6.82 32.53
C GLU A 216 8.85 -7.87 33.14
N GLY A 217 8.85 -7.99 34.47
CA GLY A 217 7.91 -8.82 35.24
C GLY A 217 8.55 -9.93 36.08
N PRO A 218 7.72 -10.72 36.79
CA PRO A 218 8.19 -11.73 37.76
C PRO A 218 8.80 -12.99 37.11
N THR A 219 8.65 -13.14 35.80
CA THR A 219 9.21 -14.26 35.03
C THR A 219 10.08 -13.72 33.90
N ARG A 220 11.09 -14.48 33.48
CA ARG A 220 11.94 -14.16 32.33
C ARG A 220 11.11 -13.76 31.11
N CYS A 221 11.36 -12.56 30.59
CA CYS A 221 10.65 -12.00 29.44
C CYS A 221 11.51 -12.12 28.17
N MET A 222 11.01 -12.90 27.21
CA MET A 222 11.67 -13.18 25.93
C MET A 222 10.70 -12.82 24.79
N PRO A 223 10.57 -11.55 24.40
CA PRO A 223 9.72 -11.16 23.28
C PRO A 223 10.22 -11.77 21.97
N LEU A 224 9.30 -11.94 21.02
CA LEU A 224 9.66 -12.14 19.63
C LEU A 224 9.87 -10.77 18.99
N ILE A 225 11.03 -10.57 18.39
CA ILE A 225 11.40 -9.37 17.64
C ILE A 225 11.44 -9.73 16.16
N PHE A 226 10.80 -8.89 15.35
CA PHE A 226 10.82 -8.96 13.90
C PHE A 226 11.46 -7.69 13.36
N THR A 227 12.54 -7.83 12.60
CA THR A 227 13.19 -6.71 11.92
C THR A 227 13.12 -6.86 10.43
N THR A 228 12.69 -5.81 9.73
CA THR A 228 12.73 -5.74 8.29
C THR A 228 13.47 -4.50 7.81
N ARG A 229 14.15 -4.63 6.68
CA ARG A 229 14.67 -3.51 5.89
C ARG A 229 13.90 -3.35 4.58
N ALA A 230 13.01 -4.27 4.25
CA ALA A 230 12.25 -4.23 3.03
C ALA A 230 10.78 -3.97 3.34
N GLY A 231 10.13 -3.17 2.50
CA GLY A 231 8.70 -2.92 2.62
C GLY A 231 8.24 -1.99 1.52
N LYS A 232 6.95 -2.04 1.18
CA LYS A 232 6.39 -1.23 0.08
C LYS A 232 6.68 0.27 0.20
N GLN A 233 6.71 0.80 1.43
CA GLN A 233 7.02 2.21 1.71
C GLN A 233 8.47 2.44 2.13
N ASN A 234 9.26 1.38 2.28
CA ASN A 234 10.63 1.42 2.74
C ASN A 234 11.59 1.14 1.58
N GLN A 235 11.57 2.02 0.58
CA GLN A 235 12.38 1.89 -0.64
C GLN A 235 13.88 2.18 -0.40
N HIS A 236 14.22 2.72 0.77
CA HIS A 236 15.59 3.12 1.15
C HIS A 236 16.22 2.21 2.20
N SER A 237 15.63 1.03 2.42
CA SER A 237 16.18 0.01 3.31
C SER A 237 16.37 0.44 4.78
N ARG A 238 15.50 1.32 5.28
CA ARG A 238 15.48 1.76 6.69
C ARG A 238 15.22 0.57 7.60
N LEU A 239 15.90 0.50 8.73
CA LEU A 239 15.58 -0.53 9.73
C LEU A 239 14.20 -0.24 10.36
N GLU A 240 13.31 -1.22 10.30
CA GLU A 240 12.02 -1.22 10.99
C GLU A 240 11.97 -2.43 11.94
N THR A 241 11.39 -2.25 13.12
CA THR A 241 11.34 -3.26 14.17
C THR A 241 9.96 -3.33 14.77
N ALA A 242 9.42 -4.53 14.89
CA ALA A 242 8.21 -4.83 15.63
C ALA A 242 8.52 -5.88 16.70
N GLY A 243 7.82 -5.80 17.82
CA GLY A 243 8.00 -6.73 18.95
C GLY A 243 6.66 -7.23 19.44
N ALA A 244 6.62 -8.49 19.88
CA ALA A 244 5.45 -9.08 20.51
C ALA A 244 5.86 -9.85 21.78
N LEU A 245 5.13 -9.60 22.87
CA LEU A 245 5.29 -10.31 24.14
C LEU A 245 4.43 -11.58 24.16
N ARG A 246 4.72 -12.49 25.09
CA ARG A 246 3.90 -13.69 25.31
C ARG A 246 2.52 -13.30 25.79
N ASN A 247 1.49 -13.83 25.12
CA ASN A 247 0.12 -13.70 25.59
C ASN A 247 -0.14 -14.70 26.72
N ARG A 248 -0.90 -14.28 27.75
CA ARG A 248 -1.38 -15.17 28.83
C ARG A 248 -2.21 -16.34 28.30
N ARG A 249 -2.95 -16.12 27.20
CA ARG A 249 -3.75 -17.12 26.51
C ARG A 249 -2.91 -17.79 25.41
N PRO A 250 -2.57 -19.09 25.53
CA PRO A 250 -1.66 -19.76 24.59
C PRO A 250 -2.18 -19.81 23.14
N HIS A 251 -3.50 -19.96 22.96
CA HIS A 251 -4.12 -20.10 21.64
C HIS A 251 -4.04 -18.83 20.78
N ILE A 252 -3.89 -17.65 21.40
CA ILE A 252 -3.64 -16.38 20.71
C ILE A 252 -2.21 -15.86 20.95
N CYS A 253 -1.29 -16.70 21.44
CA CYS A 253 0.08 -16.27 21.66
C CYS A 253 0.88 -16.41 20.36
N LEU A 254 1.43 -15.31 19.84
CA LEU A 254 2.29 -15.33 18.65
C LEU A 254 3.48 -16.29 18.80
N LEU A 255 4.14 -16.28 19.96
CA LEU A 255 5.26 -17.20 20.21
C LEU A 255 4.81 -18.67 20.20
N SER A 256 3.60 -18.96 20.71
CA SER A 256 3.04 -20.31 20.66
C SER A 256 2.73 -20.72 19.22
N GLY A 257 1.99 -19.89 18.47
CA GLY A 257 1.64 -20.20 17.08
C GLY A 257 2.86 -20.41 16.19
N LEU A 258 3.89 -19.56 16.33
CA LEU A 258 5.15 -19.70 15.59
C LEU A 258 5.92 -20.96 16.01
N ALA A 259 6.07 -21.22 17.32
CA ALA A 259 6.83 -22.38 17.79
C ALA A 259 6.21 -23.70 17.32
N PHE A 260 4.88 -23.86 17.41
CA PHE A 260 4.20 -25.06 16.93
C PHE A 260 4.24 -25.18 15.41
N TYR A 261 4.19 -24.07 14.65
CA TYR A 261 4.41 -24.11 13.21
C TYR A 261 5.81 -24.63 12.86
N LEU A 262 6.86 -24.13 13.51
CA LEU A 262 8.24 -24.57 13.27
C LEU A 262 8.48 -26.03 13.70
N LEU A 263 7.94 -26.44 14.85
CA LEU A 263 7.96 -27.84 15.29
C LEU A 263 7.27 -28.75 14.27
N CYS A 264 6.08 -28.36 13.81
CA CYS A 264 5.37 -29.11 12.78
C CYS A 264 6.18 -29.21 11.50
N ARG A 265 6.90 -28.15 11.14
CA ARG A 265 7.67 -28.04 9.90
C ARG A 265 8.93 -28.90 9.94
N TRP A 266 9.75 -28.82 10.98
CA TRP A 266 11.08 -29.45 10.97
C TRP A 266 11.19 -30.75 11.76
N ASP A 267 10.37 -30.92 12.79
CA ASP A 267 10.45 -32.11 13.66
C ASP A 267 9.38 -33.16 13.34
N LEU A 268 8.20 -32.71 12.87
CA LEU A 268 7.06 -33.59 12.62
C LEU A 268 6.76 -33.82 11.12
N SER A 269 7.44 -33.09 10.23
CA SER A 269 7.34 -33.29 8.79
C SER A 269 8.65 -33.85 8.21
N ASN A 270 8.69 -34.09 6.90
CA ASN A 270 9.88 -34.58 6.21
C ASN A 270 10.86 -33.44 5.82
N GLU A 271 10.54 -32.17 6.08
CA GLU A 271 11.48 -31.06 5.82
C GLU A 271 12.60 -31.07 6.87
N PRO A 272 13.88 -31.16 6.47
CA PRO A 272 14.98 -31.15 7.42
C PRO A 272 15.12 -29.78 8.09
N PHE A 273 15.64 -29.78 9.31
CA PHE A 273 16.00 -28.55 9.99
C PHE A 273 17.05 -27.75 9.17
N PRO A 274 16.94 -26.40 9.09
CA PRO A 274 17.87 -25.61 8.29
C PRO A 274 19.31 -25.75 8.77
N ASP A 275 20.24 -25.92 7.83
CA ASP A 275 21.68 -25.88 8.12
C ASP A 275 22.15 -24.44 8.29
N PHE A 276 22.60 -24.09 9.50
CA PHE A 276 23.16 -22.78 9.82
C PHE A 276 24.71 -22.77 9.83
N SER A 277 25.36 -23.86 9.44
CA SER A 277 26.82 -23.97 9.44
C SER A 277 27.49 -23.17 8.32
N GLN A 278 26.74 -22.84 7.26
CA GLN A 278 27.25 -22.14 6.10
C GLN A 278 26.48 -20.85 5.83
N ARG A 279 27.21 -19.80 5.45
CA ARG A 279 26.61 -18.59 4.88
C ARG A 279 26.71 -18.74 3.36
N PRO A 280 25.59 -18.77 2.61
CA PRO A 280 25.68 -18.74 1.15
C PRO A 280 26.43 -17.48 0.73
N ALA A 281 27.41 -17.65 -0.15
CA ALA A 281 28.30 -16.61 -0.65
C ALA A 281 27.54 -15.55 -1.48
#